data_AF-A0AA91GHR4-F1
#
_entry.id   AF-A0AA91GHR4-F1
#
_cell.length_a   1.000
_cell.length_b   1.000
_cell.length_c   1.000
_cell.angle_alpha   90.00
_cell.angle_beta   90.00
_cell.angle_gamma   90.00
#
_symmetry.space_group_name_H-M   'P 1'
#
loop_
_entity.id
_entity.type
_entity.pdbx_description
1 polymer ?
#
loop_
_entity_poly.entity_id
_entity_poly.type
_entity_poly.pdbx_seq_one_letter_code
_entity_poly.pdbx_strand_id
1 'polypeptide(L)'
;MTPEQIHTWLQIQQRQTLALEKMAATLEKMTAALERLAPRTAPNYQYPLSSFKTFDWSAIGATVERKDQHGPAVVSWGGQQYIRRSPSNKFDPAIWFSRCTGKAEDGSNAYERLITFKPISAAEVEPVPEKVRGLARLD
;
A
#
# COMPACT_ATOMS: atom_id res chain seq x y z
N MET A 1 -42.00 0.21 36.17
CA MET A 1 -42.13 -0.85 35.14
C MET A 1 -42.82 -2.04 35.78
N THR A 2 -43.74 -2.69 35.09
CA THR A 2 -44.34 -3.95 35.54
C THR A 2 -43.32 -5.09 35.41
N PRO A 3 -43.50 -6.22 36.12
CA PRO A 3 -42.65 -7.40 35.95
C PRO A 3 -42.56 -7.88 34.49
N GLU A 4 -43.66 -7.79 33.74
CA GLU A 4 -43.69 -8.07 32.29
C GLU A 4 -42.82 -7.10 31.49
N GLN A 5 -42.91 -5.79 31.77
CA GLN A 5 -42.07 -4.79 31.12
C GLN A 5 -40.58 -5.02 31.41
N ILE A 6 -40.24 -5.41 32.63
CA ILE A 6 -38.85 -5.76 33.01
C ILE A 6 -38.39 -6.99 32.23
N HIS A 7 -39.22 -8.03 32.15
CA HIS A 7 -38.90 -9.24 31.40
C HIS A 7 -38.69 -8.95 29.90
N THR A 8 -39.59 -8.18 29.29
CA THR A 8 -39.45 -7.76 27.89
C THR A 8 -38.20 -6.93 27.67
N TRP A 9 -37.88 -6.00 28.57
CA TRP A 9 -36.65 -5.20 28.48
C TRP A 9 -35.39 -6.08 28.54
N LEU A 10 -35.33 -7.03 29.47
CA LEU A 10 -34.21 -7.98 29.58
C LEU A 10 -34.05 -8.83 28.31
N GLN A 11 -35.14 -9.31 27.73
CA GLN A 11 -35.10 -10.05 26.47
C GLN A 11 -34.57 -9.19 25.32
N ILE A 12 -34.98 -7.93 25.24
CA ILE A 12 -34.48 -6.99 24.23
C ILE A 12 -32.98 -6.76 24.43
N GLN A 13 -32.52 -6.55 25.66
CA GLN A 13 -31.09 -6.38 25.98
C GLN A 13 -30.28 -7.62 25.58
N GLN A 14 -30.75 -8.82 25.92
CA GLN A 14 -30.08 -10.07 25.53
C GLN A 14 -29.98 -10.22 24.00
N ARG A 15 -31.03 -9.88 23.26
CA ARG A 15 -31.02 -9.92 21.79
C ARG A 15 -30.05 -8.89 21.20
N GLN A 16 -29.97 -7.70 21.78
CA GLN A 16 -29.03 -6.67 21.36
C GLN A 16 -27.57 -7.10 21.60
N THR A 17 -27.27 -7.63 22.79
CA THR A 17 -25.92 -8.15 23.11
C THR A 17 -25.53 -9.27 22.15
N LEU A 18 -26.41 -10.24 21.91
CA LEU A 18 -26.14 -11.33 20.98
C LEU A 18 -25.92 -10.84 19.54
N ALA A 19 -26.64 -9.79 19.11
CA ALA A 19 -26.45 -9.20 17.79
C ALA A 19 -25.08 -8.51 17.69
N LEU A 20 -24.65 -7.78 18.73
CA LEU A 20 -23.33 -7.13 18.78
C LEU A 20 -22.19 -8.15 18.74
N GLU A 21 -22.29 -9.24 19.50
CA GLU A 21 -21.31 -10.34 19.49
C GLU A 21 -21.18 -10.96 18.10
N LYS A 22 -22.31 -11.20 17.42
CA LYS A 22 -22.31 -11.72 16.03
C LYS A 22 -21.71 -10.73 15.03
N MET A 23 -21.92 -9.44 15.21
CA MET A 23 -21.31 -8.41 14.36
C MET A 23 -19.79 -8.40 14.56
N ALA A 24 -19.31 -8.41 15.80
CA ALA A 24 -17.88 -8.45 16.11
C ALA A 24 -17.20 -9.68 15.47
N ALA A 25 -17.77 -10.87 15.64
CA ALA A 25 -17.23 -12.09 15.05
C ALA A 25 -17.24 -12.07 13.51
N THR A 26 -18.23 -11.43 12.89
CA THR A 26 -18.29 -11.26 11.43
C THR A 26 -17.20 -10.30 10.94
N LEU A 27 -17.00 -9.19 11.65
CA LEU A 27 -15.97 -8.20 11.34
C LEU A 27 -14.58 -8.81 11.42
N GLU A 28 -14.28 -9.59 12.47
CA GLU A 28 -12.99 -10.30 12.59
C GLU A 28 -12.72 -11.23 11.41
N LYS A 29 -13.73 -12.00 10.99
CA LYS A 29 -13.62 -12.89 9.81
C LYS A 29 -13.40 -12.12 8.51
N MET A 30 -14.09 -10.99 8.35
CA MET A 30 -13.90 -10.13 7.18
C MET A 30 -12.49 -9.55 7.13
N THR A 31 -11.98 -9.05 8.26
CA THR A 31 -10.59 -8.55 8.35
C THR A 31 -9.59 -9.65 7.97
N ALA A 32 -9.73 -10.85 8.54
CA ALA A 32 -8.84 -11.96 8.21
C ALA A 32 -8.94 -12.40 6.72
N ALA A 33 -10.11 -12.31 6.11
CA ALA A 33 -10.29 -12.59 4.69
C ALA A 33 -9.65 -11.50 3.80
N LEU A 34 -9.80 -10.23 4.18
CA LEU A 34 -9.18 -9.10 3.49
C LEU A 34 -7.65 -9.16 3.56
N GLU A 35 -7.08 -9.53 4.70
CA GLU A 35 -5.64 -9.74 4.87
C GLU A 35 -5.09 -10.84 3.95
N ARG A 36 -5.90 -11.88 3.67
CA ARG A 36 -5.51 -12.96 2.73
C ARG A 36 -5.56 -12.53 1.27
N LEU A 37 -6.43 -11.58 0.92
CA LEU A 37 -6.63 -11.08 -0.44
C LEU A 37 -5.74 -9.89 -0.79
N ALA A 38 -5.28 -9.13 0.20
CA ALA A 38 -4.33 -8.05 -0.01
C ALA A 38 -3.04 -8.59 -0.65
N PRO A 39 -2.43 -7.88 -1.63
CA PRO A 39 -1.13 -8.26 -2.16
C PRO A 39 -0.15 -8.40 -1.00
N ARG A 40 0.40 -9.61 -0.80
CA ARG A 40 1.32 -9.90 0.32
C ARG A 40 2.61 -9.09 0.26
N THR A 41 2.90 -8.51 -0.89
CA THR A 41 4.12 -7.76 -1.18
C THR A 41 3.79 -6.47 -1.90
N ALA A 42 4.46 -5.40 -1.49
CA ALA A 42 4.39 -4.11 -2.16
C ALA A 42 4.80 -4.22 -3.65
N PRO A 43 4.13 -3.50 -4.58
CA PRO A 43 4.37 -3.65 -6.03
C PRO A 43 5.75 -3.21 -6.52
N ASN A 44 6.51 -2.45 -5.71
CA ASN A 44 7.78 -1.84 -6.09
C ASN A 44 7.73 -1.05 -7.40
N TYR A 45 6.76 -0.13 -7.51
CA TYR A 45 6.61 0.77 -8.65
C TYR A 45 7.90 1.52 -8.95
N GLN A 46 8.14 1.86 -10.22
CA GLN A 46 9.30 2.64 -10.62
C GLN A 46 8.87 3.86 -11.42
N TYR A 47 9.37 5.02 -11.01
CA TYR A 47 9.05 6.30 -11.63
C TYR A 47 10.33 7.15 -11.81
N PRO A 48 10.32 8.12 -12.73
CA PRO A 48 11.43 9.05 -12.90
C PRO A 48 11.71 9.84 -11.62
N LEU A 49 12.98 10.06 -11.29
CA LEU A 49 13.35 10.85 -10.11
C LEU A 49 12.74 12.26 -10.13
N SER A 50 12.59 12.85 -11.31
CA SER A 50 11.98 14.16 -11.52
C SER A 50 10.52 14.23 -11.09
N SER A 51 9.77 13.11 -11.10
CA SER A 51 8.36 13.11 -10.72
C SER A 51 8.15 13.06 -9.20
N PHE A 52 9.20 12.82 -8.39
CA PHE A 52 9.04 12.58 -6.95
C PHE A 52 8.25 13.68 -6.22
N LYS A 53 8.54 14.95 -6.48
CA LYS A 53 7.89 16.07 -5.78
C LYS A 53 6.41 16.26 -6.15
N THR A 54 6.02 15.85 -7.35
CA THR A 54 4.69 16.07 -7.92
C THR A 54 3.89 14.79 -8.08
N PHE A 55 4.45 13.65 -7.66
CA PHE A 55 3.82 12.34 -7.79
C PHE A 55 2.48 12.28 -7.07
N ASP A 56 1.45 11.82 -7.77
CA ASP A 56 0.14 11.56 -7.19
C ASP A 56 0.13 10.20 -6.46
N TRP A 57 0.26 10.25 -5.14
CA TRP A 57 0.26 9.06 -4.29
C TRP A 57 -1.09 8.34 -4.28
N SER A 58 -2.19 9.06 -4.51
CA SER A 58 -3.52 8.47 -4.53
C SER A 58 -3.71 7.55 -5.73
N ALA A 59 -3.00 7.79 -6.84
CA ALA A 59 -3.03 6.97 -8.05
C ALA A 59 -2.53 5.52 -7.82
N ILE A 60 -1.75 5.29 -6.77
CA ILE A 60 -1.31 3.94 -6.35
C ILE A 60 -2.02 3.45 -5.09
N GLY A 61 -3.08 4.15 -4.65
CA GLY A 61 -3.79 3.84 -3.40
C GLY A 61 -2.98 4.13 -2.14
N ALA A 62 -1.99 5.03 -2.22
CA ALA A 62 -1.19 5.44 -1.07
C ALA A 62 -1.61 6.83 -0.56
N THR A 63 -1.45 7.06 0.74
CA THR A 63 -1.68 8.36 1.38
C THR A 63 -0.39 8.90 1.98
N VAL A 64 -0.13 10.20 1.85
CA VAL A 64 1.03 10.84 2.48
C VAL A 64 0.70 11.22 3.92
N GLU A 65 1.29 10.52 4.87
CA GLU A 65 1.08 10.72 6.32
C GLU A 65 1.97 11.83 6.88
N ARG A 66 3.19 11.97 6.34
CA ARG A 66 4.16 12.97 6.80
C ARG A 66 4.95 13.54 5.63
N LYS A 67 5.20 14.85 5.69
CA LYS A 67 6.07 15.58 4.77
C LYS A 67 7.16 16.31 5.53
N ASP A 68 8.29 16.53 4.87
CA ASP A 68 9.34 17.45 5.29
C ASP A 68 9.74 18.39 4.14
N GLN A 69 10.80 19.18 4.33
CA GLN A 69 11.29 20.14 3.32
C GLN A 69 11.68 19.51 1.98
N HIS A 70 11.89 18.18 1.93
CA HIS A 70 12.23 17.46 0.71
C HIS A 70 11.02 16.79 0.05
N GLY A 71 9.85 16.78 0.71
CA GLY A 71 8.60 16.20 0.19
C GLY A 71 8.02 15.13 1.11
N PRO A 72 7.23 14.17 0.57
CA PRO A 72 6.72 13.03 1.33
C PRO A 72 7.84 12.29 2.07
N ALA A 73 7.65 11.96 3.34
CA ALA A 73 8.63 11.29 4.19
C ALA A 73 8.11 9.96 4.74
N VAL A 74 6.80 9.89 5.01
CA VAL A 74 6.09 8.66 5.39
C VAL A 74 4.80 8.58 4.57
N VAL A 75 4.53 7.41 4.01
CA VAL A 75 3.29 7.12 3.27
C VAL A 75 2.64 5.84 3.80
N SER A 76 1.32 5.77 3.77
CA SER A 76 0.55 4.58 4.07
C SER A 76 0.05 3.92 2.78
N TRP A 77 0.15 2.60 2.69
CA TRP A 77 -0.37 1.81 1.57
C TRP A 77 -0.77 0.43 2.09
N GLY A 78 -1.99 -0.03 1.78
CA GLY A 78 -2.50 -1.30 2.29
C GLY A 78 -2.49 -1.42 3.83
N GLY A 79 -2.74 -0.31 4.54
CA GLY A 79 -2.68 -0.24 6.00
C GLY A 79 -1.28 -0.26 6.61
N GLN A 80 -0.22 -0.21 5.79
CA GLN A 80 1.18 -0.32 6.22
C GLN A 80 1.94 0.96 5.93
N GLN A 81 2.85 1.34 6.83
CA GLN A 81 3.67 2.55 6.68
C GLN A 81 4.99 2.24 5.98
N TYR A 82 5.31 3.06 4.97
CA TYR A 82 6.57 3.05 4.24
C TYR A 82 7.32 4.35 4.46
N ILE A 83 8.62 4.24 4.72
CA ILE A 83 9.47 5.36 5.08
C ILE A 83 10.39 5.70 3.91
N ARG A 84 10.53 6.99 3.61
CA ARG A 84 11.45 7.48 2.58
C ARG A 84 12.90 7.13 2.94
N ARG A 85 13.64 6.63 1.96
CA ARG A 85 15.06 6.32 2.00
C ARG A 85 15.72 6.88 0.75
N SER A 86 17.02 7.17 0.86
CA SER A 86 17.88 7.56 -0.25
C SER A 86 19.28 7.03 0.02
N PRO A 87 20.08 6.73 -1.02
CA PRO A 87 21.44 6.30 -0.81
C PRO A 87 22.29 7.49 -0.35
N SER A 88 23.19 7.26 0.61
CA SER A 88 24.16 8.28 1.08
C SER A 88 25.50 8.21 0.32
N ASN A 89 25.57 7.40 -0.74
CA ASN A 89 26.81 7.10 -1.46
C ASN A 89 26.89 7.87 -2.79
N LYS A 90 28.01 7.72 -3.50
CA LYS A 90 28.27 8.39 -4.79
C LYS A 90 27.56 7.74 -6.00
N PHE A 91 26.77 6.68 -5.79
CA PHE A 91 26.08 5.97 -6.87
C PHE A 91 24.78 6.66 -7.28
N ASP A 92 24.09 6.10 -8.27
CA ASP A 92 22.93 6.69 -8.93
C ASP A 92 21.90 7.25 -7.94
N PRO A 93 21.49 8.52 -8.09
CA PRO A 93 20.58 9.16 -7.15
C PRO A 93 19.23 8.43 -7.16
N ALA A 94 18.71 8.09 -5.98
CA ALA A 94 17.41 7.44 -5.86
C ALA A 94 16.68 7.85 -4.59
N ILE A 95 15.36 7.81 -4.65
CA ILE A 95 14.47 7.94 -3.49
C ILE A 95 13.54 6.73 -3.52
N TRP A 96 13.45 5.96 -2.45
CA TRP A 96 12.49 4.86 -2.38
C TRP A 96 11.76 4.85 -1.05
N PHE A 97 10.59 4.21 -1.03
CA PHE A 97 9.79 4.04 0.17
C PHE A 97 9.75 2.55 0.51
N SER A 98 10.27 2.19 1.68
CA SER A 98 10.36 0.80 2.13
C SER A 98 9.88 0.62 3.56
N ARG A 99 9.55 -0.63 3.90
CA ARG A 99 9.24 -1.06 5.26
C ARG A 99 9.90 -2.39 5.58
N CYS A 100 10.16 -2.63 6.85
CA CYS A 100 10.66 -3.90 7.33
C CYS A 100 9.52 -4.92 7.34
N THR A 101 9.74 -6.09 6.75
CA THR A 101 8.77 -7.21 6.71
C THR A 101 9.14 -8.34 7.67
N GLY A 102 10.23 -8.18 8.43
CA GLY A 102 10.69 -9.15 9.41
C GLY A 102 12.19 -9.42 9.27
N LYS A 103 12.58 -10.65 9.59
CA LYS A 103 13.95 -11.13 9.49
C LYS A 103 14.09 -12.08 8.30
N ALA A 104 15.19 -11.94 7.56
CA ALA A 104 15.63 -12.93 6.59
C ALA A 104 16.29 -14.11 7.31
N GLU A 105 16.59 -15.18 6.56
CA GLU A 105 17.20 -16.42 7.09
C GLU A 105 18.57 -16.17 7.76
N ASP A 106 19.28 -15.13 7.33
CA ASP A 106 20.58 -14.71 7.88
C ASP A 106 20.46 -13.78 9.12
N GLY A 107 19.25 -13.52 9.61
CA GLY A 107 18.98 -12.63 10.74
C GLY A 107 19.02 -11.13 10.41
N SER A 108 19.30 -10.77 9.15
CA SER A 108 19.19 -9.40 8.66
C SER A 108 17.72 -8.98 8.53
N ASN A 109 17.45 -7.67 8.49
CA ASN A 109 16.09 -7.18 8.28
C ASN A 109 15.69 -7.37 6.81
N ALA A 110 14.58 -8.06 6.57
CA ALA A 110 13.94 -8.12 5.27
C ALA A 110 13.15 -6.83 5.04
N TYR A 111 13.26 -6.28 3.83
CA TYR A 111 12.54 -5.06 3.44
C TYR A 111 11.78 -5.27 2.14
N GLU A 112 10.58 -4.72 2.06
CA GLU A 112 9.86 -4.54 0.81
C GLU A 112 9.85 -3.07 0.39
N ARG A 113 9.76 -2.81 -0.92
CA ARG A 113 9.71 -1.46 -1.50
C ARG A 113 8.36 -1.24 -2.15
N LEU A 114 7.70 -0.13 -1.81
CA LEU A 114 6.46 0.30 -2.46
C LEU A 114 6.73 0.95 -3.80
N ILE A 115 7.67 1.89 -3.81
CA ILE A 115 7.97 2.73 -4.97
C ILE A 115 9.43 3.18 -4.92
N THR A 116 10.06 3.28 -6.10
CA THR A 116 11.39 3.80 -6.31
C THR A 116 11.37 4.89 -7.38
N PHE A 117 11.85 6.07 -7.02
CA PHE A 117 12.14 7.19 -7.90
C PHE A 117 13.63 7.18 -8.21
N LYS A 118 13.99 7.01 -9.49
CA LYS A 118 15.39 6.96 -9.94
C LYS A 118 15.52 7.60 -11.32
N PRO A 119 16.72 7.99 -11.76
CA PRO A 119 16.98 8.29 -13.16
C PRO A 119 16.50 7.10 -13.99
N ILE A 120 15.42 7.33 -14.72
CA ILE A 120 15.06 6.49 -15.84
C ILE A 120 15.68 7.25 -16.99
N SER A 121 16.90 6.86 -17.40
CA SER A 121 17.33 7.20 -18.74
C SER A 121 16.18 6.76 -19.63
N ALA A 122 15.71 7.65 -20.52
CA ALA A 122 14.85 7.22 -21.60
C ALA A 122 15.51 5.95 -22.13
N ALA A 123 14.81 4.81 -22.03
CA ALA A 123 15.31 3.60 -22.65
C ALA A 123 15.75 4.04 -24.05
N GLU A 124 16.94 3.65 -24.49
CA GLU A 124 17.21 3.64 -25.92
C GLU A 124 16.14 2.73 -26.50
N VAL A 125 14.99 3.31 -26.82
CA VAL A 125 13.91 2.65 -27.51
C VAL A 125 14.49 2.53 -28.89
N GLU A 126 15.09 1.37 -29.16
CA GLU A 126 15.45 1.04 -30.52
C GLU A 126 14.20 1.26 -31.38
N PRO A 127 14.31 2.05 -32.46
CA PRO A 127 13.16 2.35 -33.28
C PRO A 127 12.56 1.04 -33.78
N VAL A 128 11.22 0.94 -33.75
CA VAL A 128 10.51 -0.23 -34.27
C VAL A 128 11.02 -0.53 -35.68
N PRO A 129 11.60 -1.73 -35.92
CA PRO A 129 12.14 -2.09 -37.22
C PRO A 129 11.09 -1.89 -38.30
N GLU A 130 11.52 -1.36 -39.45
CA GLU A 130 10.61 -0.96 -40.54
C GLU A 130 9.72 -2.11 -41.03
N LYS A 131 10.23 -3.35 -40.94
CA LYS A 131 9.51 -4.59 -41.23
C LYS A 131 8.27 -4.83 -40.33
N VAL A 132 8.24 -4.23 -39.13
CA VAL A 132 7.15 -4.36 -38.15
C VAL A 132 6.14 -3.20 -38.24
N ARG A 133 6.57 -2.01 -38.71
CA ARG A 133 5.68 -0.84 -38.89
C ARG A 133 4.51 -1.10 -39.82
N GLY A 134 4.69 -1.92 -40.86
CA GLY A 134 3.60 -2.25 -41.80
C GLY A 134 2.52 -3.18 -41.23
N LEU A 135 2.77 -3.83 -40.09
CA LEU A 135 1.87 -4.80 -39.46
C LEU A 135 1.17 -4.23 -38.23
N ALA A 136 1.82 -3.31 -37.51
CA ALA A 136 1.20 -2.54 -36.44
C ALA A 136 0.48 -1.33 -37.05
N ARG A 137 -0.82 -1.48 -37.34
CA ARG A 137 -1.68 -0.31 -37.59
C ARG A 137 -1.74 0.52 -36.31
N LEU A 138 -0.91 1.54 -36.25
CA LEU A 138 -1.00 2.63 -35.29
C LEU A 138 -1.63 3.79 -36.06
N ASP A 139 -2.92 4.00 -35.82
CA ASP A 139 -3.69 5.13 -36.33
C ASP A 139 -3.26 6.44 -35.63
#